data_AF-A0A258LDX9-F1
#
_entry.id   AF-A0A258LDX9-F1
#
_cell.length_a   1.000
_cell.length_b   1.000
_cell.length_c   1.000
_cell.angle_alpha   90.00
_cell.angle_beta   90.00
_cell.angle_gamma   90.00
#
_symmetry.space_group_name_H-M   'P 1'
#
loop_
_entity.id
_entity.type
_entity.pdbx_description
1 polymer ?
#
loop_
_entity_poly.entity_id
_entity_poly.type
_entity_poly.pdbx_seq_one_letter_code
_entity_poly.pdbx_strand_id
1 'polypeptide(L)'
;AAYALASLLVFTLMLLAAIIQGRTLAQAAIQAMGSSVSNSGYVGYPVAALVLGPPASVALALCMIIENALMIPLALTIAESGGEHAKPRLELFIHLAVRLIKNPLILAIVAGTLVSFFGLKLPVPVAKPLQMLAMASSATALFAVGGTLAGLQLKGTLGDIARIVSGKLVLHPVVVFLVLFLVPSLDPTMKKAMLIYASAPMLSVFALLGRPYGQEQTGAASLMVATLLSFLTISGLLLLL
;
A
#
# COMPACT_ATOMS: atom_id res chain seq x y z
N ALA A 1 12.82 7.26 -2.82
CA ALA A 1 13.86 6.84 -1.86
C ALA A 1 13.36 6.92 -0.41
N ALA A 2 12.99 8.10 0.10
CA ALA A 2 12.52 8.28 1.48
C ALA A 2 11.36 7.33 1.89
N TYR A 3 10.28 7.27 1.09
CA TYR A 3 9.17 6.35 1.35
C TYR A 3 9.62 4.88 1.39
N ALA A 4 10.45 4.45 0.42
CA ALA A 4 10.99 3.09 0.39
C ALA A 4 11.81 2.76 1.64
N LEU A 5 12.68 3.68 2.08
CA LEU A 5 13.49 3.50 3.28
C LEU A 5 12.62 3.41 4.53
N ALA A 6 11.61 4.27 4.66
CA ALA A 6 10.67 4.23 5.78
C ALA A 6 9.86 2.92 5.81
N SER A 7 9.29 2.51 4.67
CA SER A 7 8.54 1.26 4.57
C SER A 7 9.43 0.04 4.82
N LEU A 8 10.70 0.05 4.35
CA LEU A 8 11.68 -1.01 4.63
C LEU A 8 12.03 -1.07 6.12
N LEU A 9 12.25 0.07 6.79
CA LEU A 9 12.51 0.11 8.23
C LEU A 9 11.35 -0.51 9.00
N VAL A 10 10.12 -0.11 8.69
CA VAL A 10 8.91 -0.65 9.33
C VAL A 10 8.78 -2.14 9.05
N PHE A 11 9.02 -2.57 7.81
CA PHE A 11 9.02 -3.98 7.44
C PHE A 11 10.04 -4.77 8.28
N THR A 12 11.28 -4.31 8.37
CA THR A 12 12.34 -4.98 9.14
C THR A 12 12.01 -5.02 10.63
N LEU A 13 11.55 -3.92 11.22
CA LEU A 13 11.15 -3.86 12.63
C LEU A 13 10.03 -4.85 12.94
N MET A 14 9.01 -4.90 12.09
CA MET A 14 7.86 -5.77 12.27
C MET A 14 8.20 -7.25 12.01
N LEU A 15 9.11 -7.51 11.06
CA LEU A 15 9.65 -8.85 10.80
C LEU A 15 10.39 -9.38 12.03
N LEU A 16 11.32 -8.59 12.58
CA LEU A 16 12.09 -8.95 13.77
C LEU A 16 11.17 -9.13 14.98
N ALA A 17 10.22 -8.23 15.18
CA ALA A 17 9.26 -8.33 16.28
C ALA A 17 8.38 -9.60 16.19
N ALA A 18 8.04 -10.07 14.99
CA ALA A 18 7.32 -11.32 14.79
C ALA A 18 8.20 -12.55 15.06
N ILE A 19 9.46 -12.53 14.62
CA ILE A 19 10.42 -13.62 14.87
C ILE A 19 10.73 -13.77 16.36
N ILE A 20 10.99 -12.66 17.06
CA ILE A 20 11.27 -12.65 18.52
C ILE A 20 10.10 -13.25 19.32
N GLN A 21 8.88 -13.15 18.80
CA GLN A 21 7.68 -13.70 19.41
C GLN A 21 7.34 -15.12 18.94
N GLY A 22 8.29 -15.80 18.31
CA GLY A 22 8.18 -17.21 17.94
C GLY A 22 7.36 -17.49 16.68
N ARG A 23 7.09 -16.48 15.84
CA ARG A 23 6.47 -16.70 14.52
C ARG A 23 7.49 -17.27 13.54
N THR A 24 7.04 -18.14 12.64
CA THR A 24 7.90 -18.64 11.55
C THR A 24 8.32 -17.49 10.64
N LEU A 25 9.45 -17.64 9.92
CA LEU A 25 9.93 -16.62 8.99
C LEU A 25 8.86 -16.22 7.97
N ALA A 26 8.11 -17.21 7.47
CA ALA A 26 6.99 -16.98 6.56
C ALA A 26 5.87 -16.15 7.18
N GLN A 27 5.43 -16.52 8.38
CA GLN A 27 4.41 -15.77 9.12
C GLN A 27 4.89 -14.34 9.40
N ALA A 28 6.13 -14.18 9.85
CA ALA A 28 6.73 -12.88 10.17
C ALA A 28 6.80 -11.96 8.94
N ALA A 29 7.21 -12.49 7.78
CA ALA A 29 7.29 -11.73 6.54
C ALA A 29 5.93 -11.24 6.05
N ILE A 30 4.89 -12.07 6.17
CA ILE A 30 3.51 -11.68 5.84
C ILE A 30 3.00 -10.62 6.84
N GLN A 31 3.25 -10.77 8.14
CA GLN A 31 2.86 -9.74 9.13
C GLN A 31 3.57 -8.40 8.88
N ALA A 32 4.86 -8.44 8.55
CA ALA A 32 5.65 -7.27 8.20
C ALA A 32 5.12 -6.58 6.93
N MET A 33 4.71 -7.35 5.91
CA MET A 33 4.07 -6.82 4.70
C MET A 33 2.77 -6.08 5.02
N GLY A 34 1.89 -6.68 5.84
CA GLY A 34 0.64 -6.03 6.27
C GLY A 34 0.85 -4.74 7.05
N SER A 35 2.02 -4.60 7.69
CA SER A 35 2.37 -3.42 8.50
C SER A 35 3.03 -2.30 7.70
N SER A 36 3.59 -2.59 6.53
CA SER A 36 4.45 -1.66 5.77
C SER A 36 3.92 -1.32 4.37
N VAL A 37 2.96 -2.08 3.85
CA VAL A 37 2.38 -1.85 2.52
C VAL A 37 0.98 -1.25 2.67
N SER A 38 0.72 -0.14 1.99
CA SER A 38 -0.52 0.62 2.12
C SER A 38 -1.51 0.31 1.00
N ASN A 39 -2.80 0.51 1.28
CA ASN A 39 -3.84 0.62 0.27
C ASN A 39 -3.89 2.03 -0.30
N SER A 40 -2.78 2.41 -0.93
CA SER A 40 -2.60 3.73 -1.53
C SER A 40 -3.62 3.98 -2.65
N GLY A 41 -3.98 2.95 -3.42
CA GLY A 41 -4.85 3.07 -4.58
C GLY A 41 -6.34 3.26 -4.26
N TYR A 42 -6.90 2.45 -3.35
CA TYR A 42 -8.35 2.47 -3.09
C TYR A 42 -8.77 3.34 -1.90
N VAL A 43 -7.90 3.51 -0.91
CA VAL A 43 -8.22 4.33 0.29
C VAL A 43 -7.40 5.61 0.30
N GLY A 44 -6.08 5.51 0.11
CA GLY A 44 -5.19 6.67 0.19
C GLY A 44 -5.44 7.72 -0.90
N TYR A 45 -5.60 7.30 -2.16
CA TYR A 45 -5.73 8.19 -3.32
C TYR A 45 -6.98 9.07 -3.28
N PRO A 46 -8.19 8.54 -3.03
CA PRO A 46 -9.38 9.36 -2.80
C PRO A 46 -9.15 10.53 -1.83
N VAL A 47 -8.55 10.24 -0.67
CA VAL A 47 -8.28 11.23 0.37
C VAL A 47 -7.22 12.23 -0.09
N ALA A 48 -6.10 11.74 -0.64
CA ALA A 48 -5.03 12.60 -1.10
C ALA A 48 -5.46 13.51 -2.27
N ALA A 49 -6.28 12.99 -3.20
CA ALA A 49 -6.79 13.76 -4.33
C ALA A 49 -7.75 14.86 -3.87
N LEU A 50 -8.57 14.60 -2.84
CA LEU A 50 -9.46 15.60 -2.26
C LEU A 50 -8.69 16.76 -1.61
N VAL A 51 -7.58 16.46 -0.94
CA VAL A 51 -6.80 17.45 -0.17
C VAL A 51 -5.74 18.16 -1.00
N LEU A 52 -5.05 17.43 -1.90
CA LEU A 52 -3.86 17.91 -2.61
C LEU A 52 -4.09 18.13 -4.10
N GLY A 53 -5.18 17.61 -4.67
CA GLY A 53 -5.50 17.74 -6.09
C GLY A 53 -4.58 16.90 -7.01
N PRO A 54 -4.26 17.37 -8.23
CA PRO A 54 -3.54 16.61 -9.25
C PRO A 54 -2.22 15.95 -8.80
N PRO A 55 -1.37 16.57 -7.95
CA PRO A 55 -0.13 15.98 -7.46
C PRO A 55 -0.29 14.62 -6.75
N ALA A 56 -1.47 14.32 -6.19
CA ALA A 56 -1.75 13.03 -5.56
C ALA A 56 -1.52 11.85 -6.54
N SER A 57 -1.91 11.99 -7.81
CA SER A 57 -1.75 10.92 -8.79
C SER A 57 -0.29 10.52 -9.04
N VAL A 58 0.61 11.51 -9.03
CA VAL A 58 2.06 11.31 -9.21
C VAL A 58 2.66 10.64 -7.98
N ALA A 59 2.30 11.11 -6.78
CA ALA A 59 2.76 10.50 -5.54
C ALA A 59 2.28 9.05 -5.40
N LEU A 60 1.03 8.76 -5.82
CA LEU A 60 0.48 7.41 -5.84
C LEU A 60 1.31 6.50 -6.75
N ALA A 61 1.64 6.96 -7.96
CA ALA A 61 2.46 6.23 -8.91
C ALA A 61 3.79 5.78 -8.29
N LEU A 62 4.50 6.73 -7.67
CA LEU A 62 5.80 6.50 -7.06
C LEU A 62 5.72 5.54 -5.87
N CYS A 63 4.71 5.71 -5.01
CA CYS A 63 4.49 4.82 -3.87
C CYS A 63 4.11 3.41 -4.32
N MET A 64 3.22 3.28 -5.32
CA MET A 64 2.82 1.97 -5.85
C MET A 64 3.95 1.24 -6.57
N ILE A 65 4.88 1.95 -7.21
CA ILE A 65 6.09 1.33 -7.75
C ILE A 65 6.89 0.72 -6.59
N ILE A 66 7.13 1.46 -5.52
CA ILE A 66 7.86 0.94 -4.34
C ILE A 66 7.11 -0.26 -3.73
N GLU A 67 5.80 -0.16 -3.55
CA GLU A 67 5.00 -1.21 -2.93
C GLU A 67 4.94 -2.49 -3.78
N ASN A 68 4.67 -2.38 -5.09
CA ASN A 68 4.50 -3.53 -5.98
C ASN A 68 5.82 -4.07 -6.54
N ALA A 69 6.82 -3.23 -6.76
CA ALA A 69 8.12 -3.63 -7.30
C ALA A 69 9.08 -4.14 -6.23
N LEU A 70 8.97 -3.62 -5.00
CA LEU A 70 9.96 -3.88 -3.95
C LEU A 70 9.33 -4.56 -2.74
N MET A 71 8.36 -3.93 -2.09
CA MET A 71 7.89 -4.37 -0.77
C MET A 71 7.15 -5.71 -0.81
N ILE A 72 6.12 -5.85 -1.67
CA ILE A 72 5.35 -7.10 -1.80
C ILE A 72 6.25 -8.26 -2.24
N PRO A 73 7.08 -8.10 -3.30
CA PRO A 73 8.02 -9.14 -3.71
C PRO A 73 8.98 -9.56 -2.63
N LEU A 74 9.62 -8.61 -1.96
CA LEU A 74 10.57 -8.86 -0.89
C LEU A 74 9.91 -9.68 0.22
N ALA A 75 8.71 -9.31 0.64
CA ALA A 75 7.96 -10.03 1.65
C ALA A 75 7.66 -11.48 1.23
N LEU A 76 7.18 -11.68 0.00
CA LEU A 76 6.86 -13.00 -0.51
C LEU A 76 8.11 -13.86 -0.68
N THR A 77 9.23 -13.30 -1.15
CA THR A 77 10.50 -14.04 -1.27
C THR A 77 11.05 -14.45 0.09
N ILE A 78 10.98 -13.58 1.10
CA ILE A 78 11.37 -13.96 2.47
C ILE A 78 10.44 -15.06 2.98
N ALA A 79 9.14 -14.97 2.69
CA ALA A 79 8.18 -15.99 3.11
C ALA A 79 8.42 -17.35 2.42
N GLU A 80 8.75 -17.35 1.13
CA GLU A 80 9.10 -18.54 0.35
C GLU A 80 10.45 -19.13 0.76
N SER A 81 11.41 -18.29 1.17
CA SER A 81 12.74 -18.74 1.62
C SER A 81 12.72 -19.58 2.91
N GLY A 82 11.62 -19.52 3.66
CA GLY A 82 11.36 -20.40 4.79
C GLY A 82 10.76 -21.77 4.43
N GLY A 83 10.53 -22.05 3.14
CA GLY A 83 10.01 -23.33 2.64
C GLY A 83 10.93 -23.97 1.58
N GLU A 84 10.65 -25.20 1.17
CA GLU A 84 11.51 -26.01 0.28
C GLU A 84 11.62 -25.50 -1.17
N HIS A 85 10.89 -24.46 -1.57
CA HIS A 85 10.76 -24.01 -2.97
C HIS A 85 11.22 -22.57 -3.18
N ALA A 86 12.48 -22.27 -2.83
CA ALA A 86 13.08 -20.98 -3.15
C ALA A 86 13.23 -20.82 -4.67
N LYS A 87 12.47 -19.90 -5.27
CA LYS A 87 12.59 -19.59 -6.70
C LYS A 87 13.95 -18.92 -7.00
N PRO A 88 14.56 -19.19 -8.18
CA PRO A 88 15.78 -18.51 -8.61
C PRO A 88 15.62 -16.98 -8.60
N ARG A 89 16.65 -16.25 -8.14
CA ARG A 89 16.67 -14.77 -8.07
C ARG A 89 16.30 -14.10 -9.41
N LEU A 90 16.64 -14.73 -10.53
CA LEU A 90 16.33 -14.22 -11.87
C LEU A 90 14.83 -14.33 -12.22
N GLU A 91 14.18 -15.43 -11.84
CA GLU A 91 12.73 -15.61 -12.07
C GLU A 91 11.92 -14.60 -11.25
N LEU A 92 12.38 -14.30 -10.03
CA LEU A 92 11.79 -13.24 -9.23
C LEU A 92 11.86 -11.91 -9.99
N PHE A 93 13.05 -11.45 -10.41
CA PHE A 93 13.21 -10.20 -11.15
C PHE A 93 12.32 -10.11 -12.40
N ILE A 94 12.27 -11.18 -13.20
CA ILE A 94 11.43 -11.23 -14.41
C ILE A 94 9.95 -11.10 -14.02
N HIS A 95 9.50 -11.82 -13.00
CA HIS A 95 8.13 -11.75 -12.51
C HIS A 95 7.79 -10.31 -12.07
N LEU A 96 8.70 -9.62 -11.37
CA LEU A 96 8.48 -8.25 -10.92
C LEU A 96 8.39 -7.26 -12.07
N ALA A 97 9.29 -7.37 -13.05
CA ALA A 97 9.25 -6.54 -14.25
C ALA A 97 7.93 -6.75 -15.02
N VAL A 98 7.53 -8.01 -15.23
CA VAL A 98 6.26 -8.34 -15.91
C VAL A 98 5.06 -7.80 -15.14
N ARG A 99 5.06 -7.90 -13.81
CA ARG A 99 3.95 -7.42 -12.97
C ARG A 99 3.83 -5.90 -12.99
N LEU A 100 4.94 -5.16 -13.05
CA LEU A 100 4.92 -3.71 -13.20
C LEU A 100 4.40 -3.28 -14.57
N ILE A 101 4.91 -3.87 -15.64
CA ILE A 101 4.50 -3.54 -17.02
C ILE A 101 3.03 -3.89 -17.25
N LYS A 102 2.52 -4.95 -16.60
CA LYS A 102 1.11 -5.35 -16.70
C LYS A 102 0.19 -4.67 -15.68
N ASN A 103 0.70 -3.78 -14.82
CA ASN A 103 -0.13 -3.12 -13.83
C ASN A 103 -1.00 -2.04 -14.51
N PRO A 104 -2.34 -2.19 -14.55
CA PRO A 104 -3.22 -1.27 -15.26
C PRO A 104 -3.13 0.16 -14.74
N LEU A 105 -2.83 0.34 -13.44
CA LEU A 105 -2.70 1.66 -12.84
C LEU A 105 -1.42 2.36 -13.31
N ILE A 106 -0.29 1.63 -13.39
CA ILE A 106 0.97 2.14 -13.95
C ILE A 106 0.79 2.48 -15.42
N LEU A 107 0.18 1.59 -16.20
CA LEU A 107 -0.11 1.83 -17.62
C LEU A 107 -0.98 3.08 -17.82
N ALA A 108 -2.00 3.28 -17.00
CA ALA A 108 -2.86 4.46 -17.05
C ALA A 108 -2.09 5.75 -16.71
N ILE A 109 -1.22 5.74 -15.70
CA ILE A 109 -0.37 6.89 -15.35
C ILE A 109 0.59 7.22 -16.50
N VAL A 110 1.26 6.22 -17.07
CA VAL A 110 2.20 6.41 -18.17
C VAL A 110 1.48 6.99 -19.39
N ALA A 111 0.34 6.40 -19.77
CA ALA A 111 -0.47 6.91 -20.87
C ALA A 111 -0.93 8.36 -20.63
N GLY A 112 -1.46 8.65 -19.44
CA GLY A 112 -1.88 10.00 -19.06
C GLY A 112 -0.74 11.01 -19.07
N THR A 113 0.44 10.60 -18.58
CA THR A 113 1.65 11.44 -18.58
C THR A 113 2.13 11.72 -20.01
N LEU A 114 2.15 10.71 -20.88
CA LEU A 114 2.53 10.89 -22.29
C LEU A 114 1.57 11.85 -23.01
N VAL A 115 0.26 11.68 -22.82
CA VAL A 115 -0.76 12.60 -23.38
C VAL A 115 -0.53 14.03 -22.90
N SER A 116 -0.28 14.23 -21.60
CA SER A 116 0.02 15.54 -21.03
C SER A 116 1.33 16.12 -21.54
N PHE A 117 2.38 15.31 -21.66
CA PHE A 117 3.72 15.73 -22.09
C PHE A 117 3.73 16.17 -23.55
N PHE A 118 3.05 15.44 -24.43
CA PHE A 118 2.91 15.80 -25.84
C PHE A 118 1.84 16.87 -26.09
N GLY A 119 1.16 17.37 -25.05
CA GLY A 119 0.09 18.38 -25.18
C GLY A 119 -1.08 17.88 -26.03
N LEU A 120 -1.30 16.57 -26.10
CA LEU A 120 -2.32 15.96 -26.93
C LEU A 120 -3.70 16.32 -26.39
N LYS A 121 -4.42 17.17 -27.12
CA LYS A 121 -5.82 17.48 -26.79
C LYS A 121 -6.69 16.30 -27.17
N LEU A 122 -7.18 15.59 -26.16
CA LEU A 122 -8.17 14.53 -26.37
C LEU A 122 -9.46 15.14 -26.94
N PRO A 123 -10.05 14.53 -27.98
CA PRO A 123 -11.31 15.00 -28.53
C PRO A 123 -12.43 14.82 -27.48
N VAL A 124 -13.42 15.72 -27.48
CA VAL A 124 -14.51 15.76 -26.50
C VAL A 124 -15.20 14.40 -26.27
N PRO A 125 -15.46 13.57 -27.30
CA PRO A 125 -16.07 12.24 -27.12
C PRO A 125 -15.24 11.27 -26.28
N VAL A 126 -13.92 11.48 -26.16
CA VAL A 126 -13.02 10.65 -25.33
C VAL A 126 -12.79 11.31 -23.96
N ALA A 127 -12.57 12.62 -23.94
CA ALA A 127 -12.27 13.35 -22.71
C ALA A 127 -13.43 13.31 -21.70
N LYS A 128 -14.67 13.47 -22.17
CA LYS A 128 -15.84 13.59 -21.30
C LYS A 128 -16.16 12.28 -20.54
N PRO A 129 -16.21 11.10 -21.19
CA PRO A 129 -16.35 9.83 -20.47
C PRO A 129 -15.21 9.56 -19.48
N LEU A 130 -13.95 9.85 -19.85
CA LEU A 130 -12.81 9.68 -18.95
C LEU A 130 -12.94 10.56 -17.70
N GLN A 131 -13.41 11.81 -17.86
CA GLN A 131 -13.64 12.71 -16.73
C GLN A 131 -14.75 12.20 -15.82
N MET A 132 -15.86 11.69 -16.39
CA MET A 132 -16.94 11.10 -15.61
C MET A 132 -16.47 9.86 -14.83
N LEU A 133 -15.67 8.98 -15.46
CA LEU A 133 -15.05 7.82 -14.80
C LEU A 133 -14.11 8.24 -13.68
N ALA A 134 -13.28 9.27 -13.91
CA ALA A 134 -12.38 9.80 -12.89
C ALA A 134 -13.15 10.30 -11.66
N MET A 135 -14.25 11.04 -11.85
CA MET A 135 -15.10 11.51 -10.76
C MET A 135 -15.79 10.37 -10.01
N ALA A 136 -16.23 9.32 -10.71
CA ALA A 136 -16.89 8.16 -10.09
C ALA A 136 -15.91 7.22 -9.37
N SER A 137 -14.64 7.17 -9.81
CA SER A 137 -13.63 6.20 -9.33
C SER A 137 -13.41 6.22 -7.82
N SER A 138 -13.46 7.39 -7.20
CA SER A 138 -13.26 7.56 -5.76
C SER A 138 -14.38 6.89 -4.96
N ALA A 139 -15.64 7.13 -5.34
CA ALA A 139 -16.80 6.54 -4.67
C ALA A 139 -16.88 5.03 -4.89
N THR A 140 -16.59 4.57 -6.11
CA THR A 140 -16.60 3.12 -6.43
C THR A 140 -15.46 2.39 -5.73
N ALA A 141 -14.28 3.00 -5.60
CA ALA A 141 -13.16 2.45 -4.83
C ALA A 141 -13.54 2.24 -3.35
N LEU A 142 -14.12 3.26 -2.71
CA LEU A 142 -14.56 3.17 -1.32
C LEU A 142 -15.69 2.14 -1.14
N PHE A 143 -16.66 2.09 -2.06
CA PHE A 143 -17.73 1.10 -2.02
C PHE A 143 -17.17 -0.33 -2.19
N ALA A 144 -16.26 -0.55 -3.13
CA ALA A 144 -15.60 -1.84 -3.34
C ALA A 144 -14.81 -2.27 -2.10
N VAL A 145 -14.09 -1.35 -1.44
CA VAL A 145 -13.42 -1.62 -0.15
C VAL A 145 -14.45 -2.08 0.88
N GLY A 146 -15.58 -1.38 1.04
CA GLY A 146 -16.67 -1.80 1.92
C GLY A 146 -17.24 -3.19 1.58
N GLY A 147 -17.42 -3.49 0.30
CA GLY A 147 -17.83 -4.81 -0.18
C GLY A 147 -16.83 -5.92 0.14
N THR A 148 -15.52 -5.65 0.03
CA THR A 148 -14.47 -6.62 0.41
C THR A 148 -14.39 -6.87 1.92
N LEU A 149 -14.90 -5.95 2.74
CA LEU A 149 -15.02 -6.15 4.19
C LEU A 149 -16.21 -7.05 4.54
N ALA A 150 -17.27 -7.03 3.74
CA ALA A 150 -18.46 -7.84 3.95
C ALA A 150 -18.10 -9.33 3.82
N GLY A 151 -18.21 -10.07 4.93
CA GLY A 151 -17.89 -11.49 4.98
C GLY A 151 -16.51 -11.83 5.56
N LEU A 152 -15.66 -10.83 5.85
CA LEU A 152 -14.45 -11.06 6.63
C LEU A 152 -14.84 -11.44 8.06
N GLN A 153 -14.32 -12.56 8.55
CA GLN A 153 -14.55 -13.02 9.91
C GLN A 153 -13.37 -12.58 10.80
N LEU A 154 -13.67 -12.07 11.99
CA LEU A 154 -12.68 -11.78 13.04
C LEU A 154 -12.19 -13.09 13.67
N LYS A 155 -11.41 -13.86 12.91
CA LYS A 155 -10.75 -15.07 13.36
C LYS A 155 -9.25 -14.87 13.25
N GLY A 156 -8.50 -15.24 14.28
CA GLY A 156 -7.06 -15.05 14.34
C GLY A 156 -6.59 -14.69 15.76
N THR A 157 -5.28 -14.64 15.95
CA THR A 157 -4.68 -14.30 17.24
C THR A 157 -4.78 -12.80 17.48
N LEU A 158 -5.49 -12.36 18.52
CA LEU A 158 -5.64 -10.93 18.87
C LEU A 158 -4.28 -10.20 18.98
N GLY A 159 -3.27 -10.86 19.54
CA GLY A 159 -1.92 -10.29 19.66
C GLY A 159 -1.21 -10.07 18.32
N ASP A 160 -1.48 -10.91 17.30
CA ASP A 160 -0.94 -10.71 15.95
C ASP A 160 -1.69 -9.59 15.22
N ILE A 161 -3.02 -9.59 15.33
CA ILE A 161 -3.87 -8.55 14.73
C ILE A 161 -3.50 -7.18 15.28
N ALA A 162 -3.44 -7.04 16.61
CA ALA A 162 -3.08 -5.78 17.27
C ALA A 162 -1.68 -5.29 16.83
N ARG A 163 -0.71 -6.20 16.67
CA ARG A 163 0.62 -5.87 16.17
C ARG A 163 0.59 -5.36 14.74
N ILE A 164 -0.03 -6.09 13.82
CA ILE A 164 -0.06 -5.70 12.40
C ILE A 164 -0.77 -4.36 12.24
N VAL A 165 -1.90 -4.18 12.91
CA VAL A 165 -2.70 -2.95 12.87
C VAL A 165 -1.93 -1.77 13.46
N SER A 166 -1.30 -1.92 14.63
CA SER A 166 -0.48 -0.84 15.24
C SER A 166 0.76 -0.53 14.41
N GLY A 167 1.40 -1.55 13.83
CA GLY A 167 2.48 -1.38 12.88
C GLY A 167 2.04 -0.55 11.67
N LYS A 168 0.86 -0.84 11.12
CA LYS A 168 0.33 -0.17 9.94
C LYS A 168 -0.16 1.25 10.21
N LEU A 169 -0.93 1.45 11.26
CA LEU A 169 -1.65 2.70 11.52
C LEU A 169 -0.86 3.67 12.41
N VAL A 170 0.13 3.20 13.17
CA VAL A 170 0.92 4.06 14.05
C VAL A 170 2.38 4.07 13.61
N LEU A 171 3.03 2.91 13.61
CA LEU A 171 4.47 2.85 13.34
C LEU A 171 4.81 3.33 11.92
N HIS A 172 4.07 2.87 10.90
CA HIS A 172 4.33 3.25 9.52
C HIS A 172 4.23 4.76 9.25
N PRO A 173 3.11 5.46 9.55
CA PRO A 173 3.03 6.91 9.34
C PRO A 173 4.04 7.68 10.19
N VAL A 174 4.33 7.26 11.42
CA VAL A 174 5.35 7.91 12.27
C VAL A 174 6.75 7.77 11.66
N VAL A 175 7.15 6.58 11.21
CA VAL A 175 8.46 6.38 10.59
C VAL A 175 8.56 7.12 9.26
N VAL A 176 7.49 7.12 8.44
CA VAL A 176 7.44 7.91 7.21
C VAL A 176 7.58 9.40 7.51
N PHE A 177 6.90 9.92 8.54
CA PHE A 177 7.06 11.30 8.98
C PHE A 177 8.50 11.63 9.39
N LEU A 178 9.11 10.80 10.24
CA LEU A 178 10.49 11.00 10.70
C LEU A 178 11.49 10.98 9.53
N VAL A 179 11.36 10.01 8.62
CA VAL A 179 12.26 9.92 7.45
C VAL A 179 12.06 11.10 6.50
N LEU A 180 10.83 11.56 6.27
CA LEU A 180 10.56 12.74 5.45
C LEU A 180 11.03 14.05 6.09
N PHE A 181 11.01 14.12 7.43
CA PHE A 181 11.57 15.24 8.18
C PHE A 181 13.08 15.38 7.96
N LEU A 182 13.79 14.24 7.89
CA LEU A 182 15.23 14.19 7.60
C LEU A 182 15.58 14.49 6.13
N VAL A 183 14.60 14.58 5.24
CA VAL A 183 14.79 14.92 3.82
C VAL A 183 14.12 16.26 3.51
N PRO A 184 14.71 17.40 3.92
CA PRO A 184 14.08 18.71 3.77
C PRO A 184 13.86 19.11 2.31
N SER A 185 14.69 18.63 1.38
CA SER A 185 14.67 18.98 -0.05
C SER A 185 13.46 18.48 -0.86
N LEU A 186 12.60 17.62 -0.29
CA LEU A 186 11.41 17.14 -1.00
C LEU A 186 10.32 18.23 -1.04
N ASP A 187 9.61 18.28 -2.17
CA ASP A 187 8.41 19.12 -2.33
C ASP A 187 7.39 18.87 -1.19
N PRO A 188 6.90 19.93 -0.52
CA PRO A 188 5.96 19.79 0.60
C PRO A 188 4.68 19.02 0.23
N THR A 189 4.15 19.22 -0.97
CA THR A 189 2.94 18.54 -1.44
C THR A 189 3.17 17.04 -1.58
N MET A 190 4.32 16.64 -2.12
CA MET A 190 4.73 15.23 -2.20
C MET A 190 4.90 14.61 -0.81
N LYS A 191 5.47 15.33 0.17
CA LYS A 191 5.57 14.85 1.55
C LYS A 191 4.19 14.58 2.15
N LYS A 192 3.25 15.52 2.00
CA LYS A 192 1.86 15.36 2.47
C LYS A 192 1.19 14.15 1.81
N ALA A 193 1.35 13.97 0.51
CA ALA A 193 0.78 12.82 -0.21
C ALA A 193 1.34 11.49 0.31
N MET A 194 2.66 11.38 0.48
CA MET A 194 3.29 10.17 1.02
C MET A 194 2.83 9.85 2.44
N LEU A 195 2.61 10.87 3.28
CA LEU A 195 2.07 10.71 4.62
C LEU A 195 0.62 10.20 4.60
N ILE A 196 -0.23 10.77 3.74
CA ILE A 196 -1.62 10.32 3.58
C ILE A 196 -1.63 8.85 3.15
N TYR A 197 -0.79 8.46 2.18
CA TYR A 197 -0.70 7.05 1.77
C TYR A 197 -0.17 6.16 2.88
N ALA A 198 0.82 6.60 3.65
CA ALA A 198 1.34 5.83 4.78
C ALA A 198 0.29 5.57 5.86
N SER A 199 -0.64 6.51 6.07
CA SER A 199 -1.75 6.43 7.01
C SER A 199 -2.94 5.58 6.54
N ALA A 200 -2.97 5.22 5.26
CA ALA A 200 -3.99 4.34 4.71
C ALA A 200 -3.88 2.92 5.30
N PRO A 201 -4.99 2.14 5.34
CA PRO A 201 -4.94 0.76 5.83
C PRO A 201 -4.10 -0.13 4.91
N MET A 202 -3.87 -1.37 5.31
CA MET A 202 -3.11 -2.33 4.49
C MET A 202 -3.84 -2.73 3.20
N LEU A 203 -3.10 -3.31 2.25
CA LEU A 203 -3.60 -3.71 0.93
C LEU A 203 -4.84 -4.63 0.96
N SER A 204 -5.83 -4.41 0.09
CA SER A 204 -7.09 -5.18 0.06
C SER A 204 -6.91 -6.68 -0.17
N VAL A 205 -5.84 -7.09 -0.86
CA VAL A 205 -5.55 -8.51 -1.14
C VAL A 205 -4.68 -9.18 -0.08
N PHE A 206 -4.52 -8.57 1.10
CA PHE A 206 -3.60 -9.03 2.14
C PHE A 206 -3.89 -10.47 2.60
N ALA A 207 -5.16 -10.76 2.91
CA ALA A 207 -5.59 -12.09 3.33
C ALA A 207 -5.27 -13.16 2.28
N LEU A 208 -5.47 -12.84 1.00
CA LEU A 208 -5.19 -13.75 -0.11
C LEU A 208 -3.68 -14.03 -0.25
N LEU A 209 -2.83 -13.02 -0.10
CA LEU A 209 -1.37 -13.19 -0.12
C LEU A 209 -0.84 -13.96 1.10
N GLY A 210 -1.52 -13.87 2.24
CA GLY A 210 -1.19 -14.61 3.46
C GLY A 210 -1.69 -16.06 3.48
N ARG A 211 -2.64 -16.42 2.61
CA ARG A 211 -3.28 -17.74 2.60
C ARG A 211 -2.32 -18.93 2.43
N PRO A 212 -1.33 -18.91 1.51
CA PRO A 212 -0.37 -20.01 1.37
C PRO A 212 0.47 -20.26 2.65
N TYR A 213 0.54 -19.26 3.53
CA TYR A 213 1.34 -19.27 4.75
C TYR A 213 0.50 -19.42 6.03
N GLY A 214 -0.78 -19.81 5.89
CA GLY A 214 -1.70 -19.99 7.02
C GLY A 214 -2.14 -18.68 7.70
N GLN A 215 -1.91 -17.52 7.07
CA GLN A 215 -2.22 -16.19 7.61
C GLN A 215 -3.51 -15.58 7.04
N GLU A 216 -4.36 -16.37 6.38
CA GLU A 216 -5.61 -15.89 5.77
C GLU A 216 -6.54 -15.23 6.80
N GLN A 217 -6.79 -15.92 7.93
CA GLN A 217 -7.71 -15.44 8.96
C GLN A 217 -7.16 -14.19 9.68
N THR A 218 -5.92 -14.27 10.18
CA THR A 218 -5.23 -13.12 10.81
C THR A 218 -5.14 -11.94 9.85
N GLY A 219 -4.88 -12.19 8.56
CA GLY A 219 -4.80 -11.17 7.52
C GLY A 219 -6.15 -10.51 7.24
N ALA A 220 -7.21 -11.30 7.10
CA ALA A 220 -8.58 -10.81 6.95
C ALA A 220 -9.02 -9.93 8.14
N ALA A 221 -8.82 -10.42 9.36
CA ALA A 221 -9.15 -9.68 10.57
C ALA A 221 -8.34 -8.38 10.70
N SER A 222 -7.04 -8.42 10.42
CA SER A 222 -6.17 -7.23 10.45
C SER A 222 -6.57 -6.20 9.39
N LEU A 223 -6.91 -6.65 8.18
CA LEU A 223 -7.40 -5.77 7.12
C LEU A 223 -8.71 -5.09 7.54
N MET A 224 -9.64 -5.83 8.11
CA MET A 224 -10.91 -5.29 8.59
C MET A 224 -10.70 -4.24 9.68
N VAL A 225 -9.96 -4.58 10.73
CA VAL A 225 -9.68 -3.67 11.85
C VAL A 225 -8.90 -2.44 11.38
N ALA A 226 -7.85 -2.62 10.58
CA ALA A 226 -7.08 -1.49 10.07
C ALA A 226 -7.93 -0.59 9.18
N THR A 227 -8.81 -1.14 8.34
CA THR A 227 -9.67 -0.34 7.47
C THR A 227 -10.64 0.50 8.30
N LEU A 228 -11.27 -0.09 9.31
CA LEU A 228 -12.17 0.63 10.23
C LEU A 228 -11.44 1.73 11.03
N LEU A 229 -10.27 1.40 11.58
CA LEU A 229 -9.48 2.34 12.40
C LEU A 229 -8.67 3.36 11.57
N SER A 230 -8.47 3.11 10.28
CA SER A 230 -7.71 4.02 9.41
C SER A 230 -8.32 5.40 9.32
N PHE A 231 -9.66 5.52 9.44
CA PHE A 231 -10.34 6.81 9.50
C PHE A 231 -9.77 7.70 10.62
N LEU A 232 -9.49 7.15 11.80
CA LEU A 232 -8.91 7.90 12.93
C LEU A 232 -7.48 8.34 12.63
N THR A 233 -6.71 7.47 11.97
CA THR A 233 -5.30 7.73 11.63
C THR A 233 -5.19 8.82 10.56
N ILE A 234 -5.97 8.67 9.48
CA ILE A 234 -6.04 9.64 8.39
C ILE A 234 -6.56 10.97 8.91
N SER A 235 -7.65 10.98 9.69
CA SER A 235 -8.21 12.22 10.25
C SER A 235 -7.23 12.91 11.20
N GLY A 236 -6.58 12.14 12.09
CA GLY A 236 -5.55 12.67 12.98
C GLY A 236 -4.36 13.27 12.23
N LEU A 237 -3.91 12.61 11.16
CA LEU A 237 -2.87 13.15 10.29
C LEU A 237 -3.32 14.44 9.59
N LEU A 238 -4.55 14.48 9.05
CA LEU A 238 -5.08 15.65 8.36
C LEU A 238 -5.23 16.88 9.28
N LEU A 239 -5.51 16.68 10.57
CA LEU A 239 -5.52 17.75 11.56
C LEU A 239 -4.13 18.34 11.85
N LEU A 240 -3.07 17.56 11.63
CA LEU A 240 -1.68 17.96 11.87
C LEU A 240 -1.00 18.56 10.62
N LEU A 241 -1.61 18.44 9.44
CA LEU A 241 -1.08 18.85 8.12
C LEU A 241 -1.49 20.26 7.69
#